data_AF-S3KJB0-F1
#
_entry.id   AF-S3KJB0-F1
#
_cell.length_a   1.000
_cell.length_b   1.000
_cell.length_c   1.000
_cell.angle_alpha   90.00
_cell.angle_beta   90.00
_cell.angle_gamma   90.00
#
_symmetry.space_group_name_H-M   'P 1'
#
loop_
_entity.id
_entity.type
_entity.pdbx_description
1 polymer ?
#
loop_
_entity_poly.entity_id
_entity_poly.type
_entity_poly.pdbx_seq_one_letter_code
_entity_poly.pdbx_strand_id
1 'polypeptide(L)'
;MNGQFVQWGGGNIGRSFIGQVFAANGYRVIFIDIDQTLIKYLQNNGSYTVETVFYGETKEIDVRGVSAINANDSLAVSVAITDADILGVSVGKNVWPHIAEPLAKAISDRFAVRPDAPLDIILAENIHHGKQFVTDLLKPLFAPNFPFDSYIGLVETSIGKMVPIQDSASLSALRAEPYDELIVDRDGFINRIPSVKQLHPVSPICAYVDRKLFVHNMGHACTAYLGFRKNKNTRLIAQVLADSSIKEQVRLTMIQAMDILVSMYPKVFDRSSLKTYIDDLLFRFCNYSLGDTVFRVGKDLARKLRFDDRFFGGILAAEERGLDWSLLREAYISAFSFCCEGPDGKLYEPDRLFLNLLNETKFEQKVYFASCWEKSGLPLDLYERINVKFMPLLD
;
A
#
# COMPACT_ATOMS: atom_id res chain seq x y z
N MET A 1 -4.76 27.44 13.42
CA MET A 1 -4.15 26.10 13.30
C MET A 1 -5.19 25.10 13.79
N ASN A 2 -5.42 24.03 13.03
CA ASN A 2 -6.47 23.03 13.30
C ASN A 2 -6.01 21.93 14.29
N GLY A 3 -4.78 22.03 14.80
CA GLY A 3 -4.18 21.09 15.76
C GLY A 3 -2.73 20.80 15.44
N GLN A 4 -2.15 19.85 16.20
CA GLN A 4 -0.84 19.26 15.94
C GLN A 4 -1.01 17.83 15.41
N PHE A 5 -0.42 17.56 14.25
CA PHE A 5 -0.29 16.23 13.69
C PHE A 5 1.17 15.78 13.82
N VAL A 6 1.39 14.60 14.40
CA VAL A 6 2.72 13.98 14.43
C VAL A 6 2.74 12.88 13.37
N GLN A 7 3.80 12.84 12.57
CA GLN A 7 4.00 11.80 11.55
C GLN A 7 5.31 11.06 11.84
N TRP A 8 5.23 9.83 12.31
CA TRP A 8 6.38 8.96 12.46
C TRP A 8 6.74 8.33 11.11
N GLY A 9 7.94 8.64 10.61
CA GLY A 9 8.39 8.34 9.26
C GLY A 9 8.14 9.51 8.32
N GLY A 10 9.20 10.28 8.06
CA GLY A 10 9.24 11.40 7.12
C GLY A 10 9.68 10.99 5.71
N GLY A 11 9.58 9.70 5.35
CA GLY A 11 9.90 9.22 4.00
C GLY A 11 8.89 9.69 2.94
N ASN A 12 8.94 9.08 1.76
CA ASN A 12 8.14 9.50 0.60
C ASN A 12 6.63 9.54 0.89
N ILE A 13 6.05 8.49 1.49
CA ILE A 13 4.62 8.47 1.83
C ILE A 13 4.29 9.47 2.95
N GLY A 14 5.13 9.54 3.99
CA GLY A 14 4.96 10.50 5.08
C GLY A 14 4.90 11.94 4.59
N ARG A 15 5.82 12.36 3.69
CA ARG A 15 5.87 13.73 3.19
C ARG A 15 4.96 13.99 1.98
N SER A 16 4.93 13.13 0.97
CA SER A 16 4.14 13.37 -0.25
C SER A 16 2.64 13.06 -0.12
N PHE A 17 2.24 12.48 1.02
CA PHE A 17 0.85 12.12 1.25
C PHE A 17 0.35 12.49 2.64
N ILE A 18 0.73 11.74 3.69
CA ILE A 18 0.05 11.85 4.98
C ILE A 18 0.29 13.23 5.61
N GLY A 19 1.54 13.63 5.79
CA GLY A 19 1.91 14.95 6.30
C GLY A 19 1.42 16.09 5.41
N GLN A 20 1.47 15.93 4.08
CA GLN A 20 0.94 16.92 3.13
C GLN A 20 -0.58 17.13 3.30
N VAL A 21 -1.35 16.06 3.48
CA VAL A 21 -2.81 16.13 3.70
C VAL A 21 -3.13 16.89 4.98
N PHE A 22 -2.46 16.58 6.09
CA PHE A 22 -2.71 17.28 7.36
C PHE A 22 -2.24 18.74 7.33
N ALA A 23 -1.06 19.02 6.77
CA ALA A 23 -0.55 20.39 6.61
C ALA A 23 -1.48 21.24 5.74
N ALA A 24 -1.98 20.71 4.61
CA ALA A 24 -2.94 21.38 3.74
C ALA A 24 -4.28 21.69 4.44
N ASN A 25 -4.60 20.97 5.51
CA ASN A 25 -5.78 21.19 6.34
C ASN A 25 -5.43 21.95 7.64
N GLY A 26 -4.33 22.72 7.65
CA GLY A 26 -4.02 23.70 8.70
C GLY A 26 -3.46 23.13 10.00
N TYR A 27 -3.04 21.86 10.01
CA TYR A 27 -2.30 21.27 11.12
C TYR A 27 -0.84 21.73 11.12
N ARG A 28 -0.27 21.93 12.31
CA ARG A 28 1.18 21.95 12.48
C ARG A 28 1.68 20.51 12.41
N VAL A 29 2.59 20.20 11.48
CA VAL A 29 3.09 18.84 11.29
C VAL A 29 4.48 18.68 11.89
N ILE A 30 4.68 17.67 12.73
CA ILE A 30 5.99 17.29 13.26
C ILE A 30 6.33 15.90 12.76
N PHE A 31 7.37 15.79 11.93
CA PHE A 31 7.91 14.51 11.50
C PHE A 31 8.86 13.92 12.55
N ILE A 32 8.79 12.61 12.76
CA ILE A 32 9.76 11.86 13.57
C ILE A 32 10.52 10.93 12.63
N ASP A 33 11.84 11.08 12.53
CA ASP A 33 12.67 10.27 11.64
C ASP A 33 14.08 10.03 12.22
N ILE A 34 14.88 9.19 11.57
CA ILE A 34 16.30 8.98 11.88
C ILE A 34 17.23 9.71 10.89
N ASP A 35 16.74 10.07 9.70
CA ASP A 35 17.52 10.79 8.70
C ASP A 35 17.82 12.22 9.15
N GLN A 36 19.03 12.42 9.68
CA GLN A 36 19.50 13.71 10.17
C GLN A 36 19.54 14.80 9.10
N THR A 37 19.73 14.43 7.83
CA THR A 37 19.77 15.40 6.73
C THR A 37 18.38 15.95 6.48
N LEU A 38 17.39 15.06 6.42
CA LEU A 38 15.98 15.43 6.32
C LEU A 38 15.52 16.27 7.51
N ILE A 39 15.86 15.86 8.73
CA ILE A 39 15.44 16.54 9.96
C ILE A 39 15.93 17.98 9.96
N LYS A 40 17.24 18.18 9.73
CA LYS A 40 17.83 19.52 9.66
C LYS A 40 17.21 20.36 8.56
N TYR A 41 16.94 19.76 7.40
CA TYR A 41 16.27 20.46 6.29
C TYR A 41 14.90 20.99 6.73
N LEU A 42 14.05 20.14 7.32
CA LEU A 42 12.69 20.52 7.73
C LEU A 42 12.70 21.54 8.89
N GLN A 43 13.65 21.42 9.83
CA GLN A 43 13.82 22.39 10.92
C GLN A 43 14.22 23.79 10.41
N ASN A 44 15.12 23.85 9.43
CA ASN A 44 15.63 25.12 8.90
C ASN A 44 14.63 25.81 7.96
N ASN A 45 13.90 25.05 7.15
CA ASN A 45 13.04 25.60 6.10
C ASN A 45 11.57 25.71 6.51
N GLY A 46 11.11 24.91 7.47
CA GLY A 46 9.71 24.87 7.90
C GLY A 46 8.70 24.49 6.80
N SER A 47 9.19 24.01 5.66
CA SER A 47 8.42 23.73 4.45
C SER A 47 9.16 22.78 3.48
N TYR A 48 8.41 22.20 2.54
CA TYR A 48 8.90 21.46 1.36
C TYR A 48 7.82 21.44 0.28
N THR A 49 8.16 21.03 -0.93
CA THR A 49 7.26 20.97 -2.08
C THR A 49 6.86 19.53 -2.42
N VAL A 50 5.60 19.32 -2.77
CA VAL A 50 5.13 18.10 -3.45
C VAL A 50 4.78 18.45 -4.89
N GLU A 51 5.55 17.92 -5.83
CA GLU A 51 5.31 18.01 -7.27
C GLU A 51 4.32 16.92 -7.70
N THR A 52 3.08 17.31 -7.93
CA THR A 52 2.09 16.43 -8.53
C THR A 52 2.31 16.37 -10.04
N VAL A 53 2.64 15.19 -10.55
CA VAL A 53 3.01 14.99 -11.95
C VAL A 53 1.95 14.20 -12.72
N PHE A 54 1.48 14.75 -13.83
CA PHE A 54 0.41 14.15 -14.62
C PHE A 54 0.46 14.57 -16.08
N TYR A 55 0.67 13.61 -17.01
CA TYR A 55 0.65 13.86 -18.46
C TYR A 55 1.56 15.02 -18.92
N GLY A 56 2.76 15.11 -18.36
CA GLY A 56 3.72 16.17 -18.69
C GLY A 56 3.47 17.50 -17.97
N GLU A 57 2.35 17.64 -17.26
CA GLU A 57 2.11 18.76 -16.35
C GLU A 57 2.70 18.45 -14.97
N THR A 58 3.26 19.48 -14.34
CA THR A 58 3.70 19.47 -12.94
C THR A 58 2.98 20.58 -12.21
N LYS A 59 2.32 20.27 -11.10
CA LYS A 59 1.78 21.26 -10.16
C LYS A 59 2.46 21.11 -8.81
N GLU A 60 2.96 22.21 -8.30
CA GLU A 60 3.61 22.27 -7.00
C GLU A 60 2.60 22.53 -5.89
N ILE A 61 2.67 21.71 -4.84
CA ILE A 61 1.97 21.91 -3.59
C ILE A 61 3.03 22.28 -2.56
N ASP A 62 3.00 23.54 -2.14
CA ASP A 62 3.88 24.04 -1.08
C ASP A 62 3.34 23.62 0.29
N VAL A 63 4.07 22.74 0.97
CA VAL A 63 3.72 22.19 2.28
C VAL A 63 4.45 22.98 3.34
N ARG A 64 3.71 23.82 4.09
CA ARG A 64 4.25 24.72 5.12
C ARG A 64 3.80 24.33 6.52
N GLY A 65 4.46 24.92 7.53
CA GLY A 65 4.08 24.71 8.93
C GLY A 65 4.55 23.36 9.46
N VAL A 66 5.65 22.86 8.90
CA VAL A 66 6.22 21.56 9.25
C VAL A 66 7.51 21.73 10.04
N SER A 67 7.87 20.72 10.82
CA SER A 67 9.17 20.58 11.46
C SER A 67 9.50 19.10 11.60
N ALA A 68 10.66 18.78 12.15
CA ALA A 68 11.07 17.40 12.38
C ALA A 68 11.87 17.27 13.67
N ILE A 69 11.83 16.08 14.26
CA ILE A 69 12.61 15.68 15.43
C ILE A 69 13.31 14.35 15.16
N ASN A 70 14.44 14.13 15.82
CA ASN A 70 15.14 12.86 15.72
C ASN A 70 14.44 11.80 16.58
N ALA A 71 14.20 10.62 16.02
CA ALA A 71 13.55 9.51 16.73
C ALA A 71 14.34 9.04 17.96
N ASN A 72 15.65 9.30 18.03
CA ASN A 72 16.49 8.98 19.18
C ASN A 72 16.41 10.05 20.29
N ASP A 73 15.81 11.21 20.04
CA ASP A 73 15.55 12.23 21.06
C ASP A 73 14.25 11.89 21.79
N SER A 74 14.36 10.97 22.76
CA SER A 74 13.22 10.46 23.51
C SER A 74 12.39 11.56 24.20
N LEU A 75 13.03 12.65 24.63
CA LEU A 75 12.34 13.76 25.28
C LEU A 75 11.53 14.56 24.24
N ALA A 76 12.14 14.92 23.11
CA ALA A 76 11.44 15.63 22.05
C ALA A 76 10.26 14.80 21.48
N VAL A 77 10.46 13.49 21.32
CA VAL A 77 9.41 12.56 20.87
C VAL A 77 8.25 12.51 21.87
N SER A 78 8.56 12.36 23.17
CA SER A 78 7.55 12.33 24.24
C SER A 78 6.74 13.62 24.30
N VAL A 79 7.40 14.78 24.22
CA VAL A 79 6.74 16.10 24.19
C VAL A 79 5.83 16.22 22.96
N ALA A 80 6.35 15.89 21.76
CA ALA A 80 5.56 15.99 20.53
C ALA A 80 4.31 15.11 20.54
N ILE A 81 4.42 13.88 21.05
CA ILE A 81 3.29 12.94 21.17
C ILE A 81 2.33 13.36 22.30
N THR A 82 2.83 13.97 23.37
CA THR A 82 1.97 14.50 24.46
C THR A 82 1.08 15.65 23.98
N ASP A 83 1.58 16.47 23.05
CA ASP A 83 0.85 17.60 22.48
C ASP A 83 0.02 17.24 21.24
N ALA A 84 0.24 16.08 20.63
CA ALA A 84 -0.44 15.67 19.39
C ALA A 84 -1.96 15.55 19.55
N ASP A 85 -2.71 15.98 18.54
CA ASP A 85 -4.14 15.70 18.43
C ASP A 85 -4.40 14.39 17.67
N ILE A 86 -3.49 14.05 16.74
CA ILE A 86 -3.52 12.82 15.96
C ILE A 86 -2.09 12.43 15.57
N LEU A 87 -1.84 11.12 15.52
CA LEU A 87 -0.56 10.54 15.14
C LEU A 87 -0.73 9.74 13.84
N GLY A 88 0.26 9.79 12.95
CA GLY A 88 0.38 8.90 11.80
C GLY A 88 1.70 8.15 11.83
N VAL A 89 1.72 6.94 11.30
CA VAL A 89 2.94 6.12 11.18
C VAL A 89 3.05 5.54 9.77
N SER A 90 4.19 5.79 9.12
CA SER A 90 4.55 5.22 7.81
C SER A 90 6.06 4.96 7.73
N VAL A 91 6.50 3.89 8.38
CA VAL A 91 7.91 3.47 8.49
C VAL A 91 8.22 2.14 7.79
N GLY A 92 7.19 1.38 7.43
CA GLY A 92 7.31 0.05 6.86
C GLY A 92 7.35 -1.03 7.94
N LYS A 93 6.79 -2.21 7.63
CA LYS A 93 6.64 -3.36 8.55
C LYS A 93 7.91 -3.69 9.35
N ASN A 94 9.07 -3.67 8.71
CA ASN A 94 10.34 -4.07 9.34
C ASN A 94 10.87 -3.05 10.35
N VAL A 95 10.39 -1.81 10.31
CA VAL A 95 10.80 -0.75 11.23
C VAL A 95 9.95 -0.72 12.50
N TRP A 96 8.72 -1.27 12.46
CA TRP A 96 7.81 -1.30 13.61
C TRP A 96 8.43 -1.85 14.90
N PRO A 97 9.15 -2.99 14.91
CA PRO A 97 9.81 -3.48 16.12
C PRO A 97 10.76 -2.47 16.78
N HIS A 98 11.38 -1.59 15.99
CA HIS A 98 12.31 -0.58 16.50
C HIS A 98 11.62 0.67 17.06
N ILE A 99 10.39 0.96 16.63
CA ILE A 99 9.63 2.14 17.10
C ILE A 99 8.64 1.80 18.22
N ALA A 100 8.35 0.52 18.44
CA ALA A 100 7.34 0.07 19.40
C ALA A 100 7.59 0.54 20.83
N GLU A 101 8.79 0.29 21.37
CA GLU A 101 9.19 0.71 22.71
C GLU A 101 9.19 2.25 22.88
N PRO A 102 9.86 3.03 22.00
CA PRO A 102 9.79 4.49 22.06
C PRO A 102 8.36 5.04 21.99
N LEU A 103 7.52 4.49 21.11
CA LEU A 103 6.14 4.92 20.94
C LEU A 103 5.29 4.60 22.18
N ALA A 104 5.38 3.38 22.71
CA ALA A 104 4.66 2.98 23.91
C ALA A 104 5.06 3.84 25.13
N LYS A 105 6.36 4.15 25.27
CA LYS A 105 6.84 5.06 26.31
C LYS A 105 6.23 6.46 26.16
N ALA A 106 6.28 7.04 24.96
CA ALA A 106 5.73 8.38 24.72
C ALA A 106 4.21 8.44 24.95
N ILE A 107 3.46 7.39 24.60
CA ILE A 107 2.03 7.28 24.88
C ILE A 107 1.76 7.16 26.38
N SER A 108 2.61 6.42 27.11
CA SER A 108 2.52 6.30 28.57
C SER A 108 2.78 7.65 29.26
N ASP A 109 3.81 8.38 28.81
CA ASP A 109 4.11 9.73 29.28
C ASP A 109 2.91 10.67 29.01
N ARG A 110 2.32 10.61 27.82
CA ARG A 110 1.10 11.37 27.47
C ARG A 110 -0.05 11.02 28.43
N PHE A 111 -0.32 9.74 28.67
CA PHE A 111 -1.43 9.30 29.53
C PHE A 111 -1.30 9.82 30.96
N ALA A 112 -0.07 9.92 31.49
CA ALA A 112 0.16 10.48 32.82
C ALA A 112 -0.22 11.98 32.91
N VAL A 113 -0.17 12.72 31.80
CA VAL A 113 -0.47 14.15 31.74
C VAL A 113 -1.88 14.44 31.22
N ARG A 114 -2.39 13.61 30.31
CA ARG A 114 -3.68 13.81 29.61
C ARG A 114 -4.52 12.52 29.59
N PRO A 115 -4.90 11.96 30.76
CA PRO A 115 -5.60 10.67 30.82
C PRO A 115 -6.96 10.67 30.11
N ASP A 116 -7.60 11.84 30.00
CA ASP A 116 -8.90 12.02 29.34
C ASP A 116 -8.80 12.42 27.85
N ALA A 117 -7.59 12.39 27.26
CA ALA A 117 -7.35 12.76 25.87
C ALA A 117 -6.76 11.59 25.05
N PRO A 118 -7.61 10.63 24.63
CA PRO A 118 -7.19 9.48 23.83
C PRO A 118 -6.47 9.91 22.55
N LEU A 119 -5.61 9.03 22.04
CA LEU A 119 -4.82 9.29 20.83
C LEU A 119 -5.21 8.32 19.72
N ASP A 120 -5.71 8.86 18.60
CA ASP A 120 -5.86 8.08 17.38
C ASP A 120 -4.54 8.04 16.60
N ILE A 121 -4.20 6.85 16.10
CA ILE A 121 -3.00 6.54 15.34
C ILE A 121 -3.40 6.00 13.96
N ILE A 122 -3.12 6.77 12.91
CA ILE A 122 -3.29 6.38 11.52
C ILE A 122 -2.12 5.49 11.09
N LEU A 123 -2.44 4.23 10.79
CA LEU A 123 -1.51 3.21 10.33
C LEU A 123 -1.37 3.27 8.81
N ALA A 124 -0.53 4.18 8.32
CA ALA A 124 -0.24 4.40 6.90
C ALA A 124 0.77 3.37 6.36
N GLU A 125 0.42 2.10 6.48
CA GLU A 125 1.33 0.96 6.28
C GLU A 125 0.78 -0.04 5.27
N ASN A 126 1.67 -0.72 4.56
CA ASN A 126 1.29 -1.83 3.68
C ASN A 126 1.42 -3.17 4.43
N ILE A 127 0.64 -3.32 5.50
CA ILE A 127 0.64 -4.51 6.38
C ILE A 127 -0.77 -5.11 6.38
N HIS A 128 -0.87 -6.41 6.09
CA HIS A 128 -2.11 -7.15 6.30
C HIS A 128 -2.42 -7.25 7.79
N HIS A 129 -3.67 -6.98 8.19
CA HIS A 129 -4.09 -6.94 9.59
C HIS A 129 -3.21 -6.01 10.45
N GLY A 130 -2.95 -4.80 9.95
CA GLY A 130 -2.07 -3.81 10.58
C GLY A 130 -2.49 -3.48 12.00
N LYS A 131 -3.79 -3.36 12.28
CA LYS A 131 -4.31 -3.13 13.64
C LYS A 131 -3.90 -4.25 14.60
N GLN A 132 -4.07 -5.51 14.20
CA GLN A 132 -3.69 -6.65 15.03
C GLN A 132 -2.17 -6.69 15.25
N PHE A 133 -1.39 -6.54 14.17
CA PHE A 133 0.06 -6.51 14.23
C PHE A 133 0.59 -5.43 15.20
N VAL A 134 0.05 -4.22 15.13
CA VAL A 134 0.44 -3.12 16.02
C VAL A 134 -0.04 -3.37 17.46
N THR A 135 -1.23 -3.94 17.64
CA THR A 135 -1.75 -4.30 18.97
C THR A 135 -0.84 -5.31 19.66
N ASP A 136 -0.47 -6.40 18.96
CA ASP A 136 0.40 -7.45 19.50
C ASP A 136 1.79 -6.93 19.87
N LEU A 137 2.27 -5.92 19.14
CA LEU A 137 3.56 -5.31 19.38
C LEU A 137 3.54 -4.29 20.53
N LEU A 138 2.50 -3.47 20.62
CA LEU A 138 2.43 -2.37 21.57
C LEU A 138 1.81 -2.76 22.92
N LYS A 139 0.72 -3.55 22.93
CA LYS A 139 -0.05 -3.84 24.15
C LYS A 139 0.81 -4.45 25.28
N PRO A 140 1.76 -5.36 25.02
CA PRO A 140 2.64 -5.91 26.06
C PRO A 140 3.62 -4.90 26.69
N LEU A 141 3.83 -3.73 26.06
CA LEU A 141 4.78 -2.71 26.52
C LEU A 141 4.17 -1.73 27.54
N PHE A 142 2.87 -1.79 27.77
CA PHE A 142 2.17 -0.95 28.74
C PHE A 142 2.02 -1.63 30.10
N ALA A 143 1.83 -0.82 31.15
CA ALA A 143 1.48 -1.33 32.47
C ALA A 143 0.13 -2.09 32.42
N PRO A 144 -0.08 -3.12 33.28
CA PRO A 144 -1.30 -3.95 33.25
C PRO A 144 -2.62 -3.18 33.39
N ASN A 145 -2.61 -2.01 34.02
CA ASN A 145 -3.77 -1.15 34.24
C ASN A 145 -3.93 -0.04 33.18
N PHE A 146 -3.05 0.02 32.17
CA PHE A 146 -3.17 0.99 31.10
C PHE A 146 -4.41 0.70 30.25
N PRO A 147 -5.31 1.67 30.02
CA PRO A 147 -6.57 1.46 29.34
C PRO A 147 -6.40 1.45 27.80
N PHE A 148 -5.63 0.49 27.27
CA PHE A 148 -5.20 0.46 25.85
C PHE A 148 -6.37 0.65 24.88
N ASP A 149 -7.41 -0.18 24.99
CA ASP A 149 -8.49 -0.24 24.01
C ASP A 149 -9.42 0.99 24.04
N SER A 150 -9.40 1.78 25.12
CA SER A 150 -10.18 3.03 25.24
C SER A 150 -9.32 4.29 25.16
N TYR A 151 -8.00 4.16 25.10
CA TYR A 151 -7.07 5.30 25.04
C TYR A 151 -6.31 5.40 23.72
N ILE A 152 -6.13 4.29 23.00
CA ILE A 152 -5.44 4.26 21.70
C ILE A 152 -6.41 3.80 20.61
N GLY A 153 -6.72 4.70 19.68
CA GLY A 153 -7.42 4.35 18.44
C GLY A 153 -6.41 3.89 17.39
N LEU A 154 -6.59 2.69 16.84
CA LEU A 154 -5.74 2.18 15.76
C LEU A 154 -6.56 2.20 14.46
N VAL A 155 -6.21 3.15 13.60
CA VAL A 155 -6.92 3.46 12.36
C VAL A 155 -6.15 2.87 11.18
N GLU A 156 -6.62 1.76 10.63
CA GLU A 156 -6.03 1.19 9.41
C GLU A 156 -6.27 2.09 8.19
N THR A 157 -5.44 1.92 7.16
CA THR A 157 -5.56 2.71 5.92
C THR A 157 -5.55 1.81 4.69
N SER A 158 -6.13 2.32 3.59
CA SER A 158 -5.92 1.76 2.25
C SER A 158 -5.36 2.84 1.33
N ILE A 159 -4.02 2.88 1.21
CA ILE A 159 -3.31 3.91 0.44
C ILE A 159 -3.20 3.49 -1.02
N GLY A 160 -3.82 4.27 -1.91
CA GLY A 160 -3.82 4.08 -3.35
C GLY A 160 -2.88 4.99 -4.14
N LYS A 161 -2.11 5.87 -3.48
CA LYS A 161 -1.24 6.86 -4.14
C LYS A 161 0.03 6.22 -4.72
N MET A 162 0.29 6.47 -5.99
CA MET A 162 1.50 6.11 -6.72
C MET A 162 2.55 7.20 -6.57
N VAL A 163 3.69 6.80 -6.04
CA VAL A 163 4.84 7.68 -5.82
C VAL A 163 6.00 7.10 -6.61
N PRO A 164 6.53 7.82 -7.62
CA PRO A 164 7.65 7.36 -8.42
C PRO A 164 8.92 7.23 -7.58
N ILE A 165 9.95 6.63 -8.16
CA ILE A 165 11.30 6.69 -7.58
C ILE A 165 11.70 8.16 -7.51
N GLN A 166 12.09 8.60 -6.32
CA GLN A 166 12.51 9.97 -6.08
C GLN A 166 13.98 10.14 -6.47
N ASP A 167 14.35 11.36 -6.84
CA ASP A 167 15.76 11.75 -6.87
C ASP A 167 16.24 11.88 -5.43
N SER A 168 17.18 11.00 -5.04
CA SER A 168 17.75 10.99 -3.68
C SER A 168 18.46 12.29 -3.30
N ALA A 169 18.84 13.13 -4.28
CA ALA A 169 19.46 14.42 -4.02
C ALA A 169 18.46 15.51 -3.59
N SER A 170 17.17 15.33 -3.90
CA SER A 170 16.15 16.35 -3.63
C SER A 170 15.43 16.10 -2.30
N LEU A 171 15.76 16.89 -1.28
CA LEU A 171 15.00 16.93 -0.02
C LEU A 171 13.84 17.92 -0.07
N SER A 172 13.95 18.94 -0.92
CA SER A 172 13.00 20.05 -1.03
C SER A 172 11.77 19.73 -1.86
N ALA A 173 11.86 18.77 -2.78
CA ALA A 173 10.75 18.43 -3.67
C ALA A 173 10.57 16.93 -3.76
N LEU A 174 9.32 16.48 -3.66
CA LEU A 174 8.91 15.09 -3.87
C LEU A 174 7.90 15.00 -5.00
N ARG A 175 8.11 14.07 -5.92
CA ARG A 175 7.17 13.80 -7.01
C ARG A 175 6.14 12.77 -6.59
N ALA A 176 4.88 12.99 -6.90
CA ALA A 176 3.81 12.00 -6.72
C ALA A 176 2.70 12.21 -7.76
N GLU A 177 1.76 11.28 -7.88
CA GLU A 177 0.55 11.56 -8.64
C GLU A 177 -0.39 12.53 -7.88
N PRO A 178 -1.37 13.16 -8.57
CA PRO A 178 -2.34 14.07 -7.94
C PRO A 178 -3.30 13.40 -6.95
N TYR A 179 -3.50 12.07 -7.01
CA TYR A 179 -4.43 11.34 -6.14
C TYR A 179 -4.08 11.55 -4.66
N ASP A 180 -5.06 12.01 -3.88
CA ASP A 180 -4.89 12.35 -2.47
C ASP A 180 -6.02 11.84 -1.56
N GLU A 181 -6.86 10.90 -2.00
CA GLU A 181 -7.87 10.29 -1.12
C GLU A 181 -7.23 9.33 -0.11
N LEU A 182 -7.27 9.68 1.18
CA LEU A 182 -6.82 8.85 2.28
C LEU A 182 -7.98 8.06 2.87
N ILE A 183 -8.12 6.81 2.45
CA ILE A 183 -9.11 5.88 2.98
C ILE A 183 -8.64 5.41 4.36
N VAL A 184 -9.49 5.62 5.36
CA VAL A 184 -9.21 5.31 6.77
C VAL A 184 -10.31 4.44 7.36
N ASP A 185 -9.95 3.54 8.28
CA ASP A 185 -10.92 2.74 9.03
C ASP A 185 -11.72 3.63 9.98
N ARG A 186 -13.00 3.85 9.66
CA ARG A 186 -13.90 4.64 10.50
C ARG A 186 -14.02 4.05 11.90
N ASP A 187 -14.03 2.73 12.00
CA ASP A 187 -14.28 2.02 13.25
C ASP A 187 -12.99 1.85 14.09
N GLY A 188 -11.85 2.32 13.56
CA GLY A 188 -10.58 2.40 14.27
C GLY A 188 -10.41 3.68 15.11
N PHE A 189 -11.21 4.72 14.84
CA PHE A 189 -11.18 5.96 15.60
C PHE A 189 -11.92 5.80 16.93
N ILE A 190 -11.35 6.35 18.00
CA ILE A 190 -12.00 6.48 19.31
C ILE A 190 -12.30 7.95 19.67
N ASN A 191 -11.65 8.92 19.02
CA ASN A 191 -12.07 10.32 19.06
C ASN A 191 -12.98 10.67 17.88
N ARG A 192 -13.45 11.92 17.87
CA ARG A 192 -14.08 12.51 16.70
C ARG A 192 -13.09 12.51 15.53
N ILE A 193 -13.52 11.92 14.42
CA ILE A 193 -12.77 11.93 13.16
C ILE A 193 -12.44 13.37 12.75
N PRO A 194 -11.16 13.69 12.47
CA PRO A 194 -10.74 15.05 12.16
C PRO A 194 -11.34 15.54 10.85
N SER A 195 -11.64 16.84 10.79
CA SER A 195 -12.20 17.50 9.60
C SER A 195 -11.11 17.77 8.56
N VAL A 196 -10.64 16.71 7.91
CA VAL A 196 -9.65 16.77 6.83
C VAL A 196 -10.32 16.38 5.52
N LYS A 197 -10.27 17.25 4.51
CA LYS A 197 -11.01 17.08 3.25
C LYS A 197 -10.69 15.75 2.55
N GLN A 198 -9.43 15.33 2.61
CA GLN A 198 -8.90 14.13 1.97
C GLN A 198 -9.13 12.84 2.77
N LEU A 199 -9.63 12.92 4.01
CA LEU A 199 -9.94 11.72 4.77
C LEU A 199 -11.29 11.15 4.29
N HIS A 200 -11.27 9.87 3.92
CA HIS A 200 -12.46 9.11 3.54
C HIS A 200 -12.64 7.95 4.54
N PRO A 201 -13.38 8.17 5.64
CA PRO A 201 -13.65 7.11 6.60
C PRO A 201 -14.62 6.10 6.01
N VAL A 202 -14.24 4.82 6.09
CA VAL A 202 -15.01 3.71 5.53
C VAL A 202 -15.18 2.59 6.55
N SER A 203 -16.15 1.71 6.31
CA SER A 203 -16.35 0.51 7.11
C SER A 203 -17.07 -0.58 6.30
N PRO A 204 -16.65 -1.86 6.39
CA PRO A 204 -15.40 -2.29 7.02
C PRO A 204 -14.18 -1.96 6.15
N ILE A 205 -13.05 -1.59 6.75
CA ILE A 205 -11.82 -1.24 6.02
C ILE A 205 -11.27 -2.41 5.17
N CYS A 206 -11.50 -3.65 5.58
CA CYS A 206 -11.05 -4.84 4.84
C CYS A 206 -11.57 -4.87 3.40
N ALA A 207 -12.79 -4.39 3.15
CA ALA A 207 -13.34 -4.29 1.80
C ALA A 207 -12.49 -3.40 0.89
N TYR A 208 -11.95 -2.31 1.42
CA TYR A 208 -11.11 -1.36 0.67
C TYR A 208 -9.66 -1.81 0.56
N VAL A 209 -9.18 -2.61 1.52
CA VAL A 209 -7.90 -3.32 1.41
C VAL A 209 -7.98 -4.33 0.26
N ASP A 210 -9.04 -5.14 0.22
CA ASP A 210 -9.28 -6.11 -0.86
C ASP A 210 -9.51 -5.42 -2.20
N ARG A 211 -10.23 -4.29 -2.24
CA ARG A 211 -10.37 -3.46 -3.45
C ARG A 211 -9.01 -3.03 -3.99
N LYS A 212 -8.12 -2.55 -3.12
CA LYS A 212 -6.76 -2.18 -3.53
C LYS A 212 -6.00 -3.43 -3.99
N LEU A 213 -6.10 -4.55 -3.30
CA LEU A 213 -5.34 -5.76 -3.60
C LEU A 213 -5.79 -6.40 -4.93
N PHE A 214 -7.08 -6.65 -5.10
CA PHE A 214 -7.64 -7.38 -6.25
C PHE A 214 -7.90 -6.52 -7.48
N VAL A 215 -7.97 -5.18 -7.35
CA VAL A 215 -8.16 -4.29 -8.52
C VAL A 215 -6.90 -3.49 -8.82
N HIS A 216 -6.43 -2.66 -7.88
CA HIS A 216 -5.28 -1.78 -8.14
C HIS A 216 -3.98 -2.59 -8.30
N ASN A 217 -3.57 -3.32 -7.25
CA ASN A 217 -2.33 -4.07 -7.22
C ASN A 217 -2.30 -5.19 -8.28
N MET A 218 -3.42 -5.89 -8.45
CA MET A 218 -3.61 -6.91 -9.48
C MET A 218 -3.56 -6.29 -10.88
N GLY A 219 -4.33 -5.25 -11.17
CA GLY A 219 -4.37 -4.60 -12.48
C GLY A 219 -3.00 -4.06 -12.91
N HIS A 220 -2.25 -3.49 -11.98
CA HIS A 220 -0.90 -2.98 -12.24
C HIS A 220 0.08 -4.13 -12.56
N ALA A 221 0.06 -5.21 -11.80
CA ALA A 221 0.88 -6.40 -12.07
C ALA A 221 0.46 -7.12 -13.36
N CYS A 222 -0.85 -7.23 -13.61
CA CYS A 222 -1.44 -7.78 -14.83
C CYS A 222 -0.91 -7.01 -16.06
N THR A 223 -0.87 -5.68 -15.98
CA THR A 223 -0.31 -4.83 -17.03
C THR A 223 1.16 -5.16 -17.29
N ALA A 224 1.97 -5.29 -16.25
CA ALA A 224 3.38 -5.66 -16.40
C ALA A 224 3.56 -7.04 -17.07
N TYR A 225 2.81 -8.05 -16.62
CA TYR A 225 2.97 -9.42 -17.11
C TYR A 225 2.46 -9.59 -18.54
N LEU A 226 1.27 -9.09 -18.86
CA LEU A 226 0.71 -9.15 -20.20
C LEU A 226 1.53 -8.30 -21.19
N GLY A 227 1.96 -7.11 -20.76
CA GLY A 227 2.81 -6.23 -21.56
C GLY A 227 4.16 -6.85 -21.89
N PHE A 228 4.84 -7.43 -20.89
CA PHE A 228 6.11 -8.12 -21.10
C PHE A 228 5.97 -9.33 -22.02
N ARG A 229 4.91 -10.13 -21.83
CA ARG A 229 4.61 -11.29 -22.69
C ARG A 229 4.41 -10.87 -24.15
N LYS A 230 3.72 -9.75 -24.40
CA LYS A 230 3.49 -9.23 -25.76
C LYS A 230 4.75 -8.63 -26.37
N ASN A 231 5.48 -7.80 -25.62
CA ASN A 231 6.70 -7.16 -26.09
C ASN A 231 7.69 -6.92 -24.96
N LYS A 232 8.71 -7.79 -24.90
CA LYS A 232 9.79 -7.78 -23.89
C LYS A 232 10.63 -6.48 -23.88
N ASN A 233 10.59 -5.69 -24.95
CA ASN A 233 11.32 -4.43 -25.05
C ASN A 233 10.58 -3.24 -24.43
N THR A 234 9.29 -3.40 -24.10
CA THR A 234 8.51 -2.32 -23.49
C THR A 234 8.99 -2.08 -22.05
N ARG A 235 9.33 -0.83 -21.73
CA ARG A 235 9.96 -0.51 -20.44
C ARG A 235 9.02 0.14 -19.45
N LEU A 236 8.02 0.90 -19.91
CA LEU A 236 7.08 1.62 -19.03
C LEU A 236 5.67 1.02 -19.07
N ILE A 237 4.98 1.05 -17.93
CA ILE A 237 3.57 0.66 -17.83
C ILE A 237 2.69 1.52 -18.74
N ALA A 238 2.94 2.84 -18.78
CA ALA A 238 2.23 3.74 -19.67
C ALA A 238 2.38 3.36 -21.15
N GLN A 239 3.55 2.87 -21.58
CA GLN A 239 3.78 2.36 -22.94
C GLN A 239 3.00 1.07 -23.20
N VAL A 240 2.91 0.17 -22.22
CA VAL A 240 2.11 -1.04 -22.35
C VAL A 240 0.63 -0.70 -22.58
N LEU A 241 0.09 0.26 -21.83
CA LEU A 241 -1.31 0.66 -21.92
C LEU A 241 -1.63 1.58 -23.11
N ALA A 242 -0.63 2.03 -23.85
CA ALA A 242 -0.84 2.68 -25.15
C ALA A 242 -1.31 1.67 -26.21
N ASP A 243 -1.06 0.38 -26.00
CA ASP A 243 -1.61 -0.70 -26.81
C ASP A 243 -3.05 -0.99 -26.40
N SER A 244 -4.01 -0.66 -27.27
CA SER A 244 -5.44 -0.79 -26.97
C SER A 244 -5.86 -2.23 -26.69
N SER A 245 -5.21 -3.23 -27.29
CA SER A 245 -5.54 -4.63 -27.06
C SER A 245 -5.13 -5.08 -25.65
N ILE A 246 -3.95 -4.65 -25.18
CA ILE A 246 -3.49 -4.96 -23.83
C ILE A 246 -4.29 -4.17 -22.80
N LYS A 247 -4.55 -2.88 -23.06
CA LYS A 247 -5.37 -2.06 -22.17
C LYS A 247 -6.75 -2.69 -21.95
N GLU A 248 -7.40 -3.16 -23.02
CA GLU A 248 -8.70 -3.81 -22.88
C GLU A 248 -8.60 -5.15 -22.15
N GLN A 249 -7.58 -5.98 -22.42
CA GLN A 249 -7.38 -7.23 -21.68
C GLN A 249 -7.20 -6.99 -20.18
N VAL A 250 -6.34 -6.03 -19.80
CA VAL A 250 -6.15 -5.63 -18.39
C VAL A 250 -7.46 -5.15 -17.78
N ARG A 251 -8.19 -4.29 -18.51
CA ARG A 251 -9.48 -3.76 -18.06
C ARG A 251 -10.49 -4.87 -17.81
N LEU A 252 -10.61 -5.84 -18.71
CA LEU A 252 -11.50 -7.00 -18.54
C LEU A 252 -11.09 -7.87 -17.35
N THR A 253 -9.79 -8.09 -17.12
CA THR A 253 -9.30 -8.77 -15.91
C THR A 253 -9.69 -8.01 -14.64
N MET A 254 -9.58 -6.67 -14.64
CA MET A 254 -10.00 -5.84 -13.50
C MET A 254 -11.53 -5.88 -13.29
N ILE A 255 -12.33 -5.94 -14.36
CA ILE A 255 -13.78 -6.14 -14.28
C ILE A 255 -14.12 -7.52 -13.70
N GLN A 256 -13.41 -8.59 -14.06
CA GLN A 256 -13.60 -9.91 -13.45
C GLN A 256 -13.29 -9.87 -11.94
N ALA A 257 -12.22 -9.18 -11.54
CA ALA A 257 -11.90 -8.97 -10.12
C ALA A 257 -12.92 -8.09 -9.37
N MET A 258 -13.51 -7.10 -10.04
CA MET A 258 -14.62 -6.30 -9.50
C MET A 258 -15.82 -7.20 -9.17
N ASP A 259 -16.15 -8.16 -10.02
CA ASP A 259 -17.32 -9.04 -9.80
C ASP A 259 -17.12 -9.92 -8.56
N ILE A 260 -15.89 -10.37 -8.32
CA ILE A 260 -15.48 -11.06 -7.10
C ILE A 260 -15.67 -10.13 -5.88
N LEU A 261 -15.20 -8.88 -5.94
CA LEU A 261 -15.33 -7.91 -4.84
C LEU A 261 -16.78 -7.54 -4.53
N VAL A 262 -17.63 -7.34 -5.54
CA VAL A 262 -19.06 -7.06 -5.35
C VAL A 262 -19.74 -8.25 -4.67
N SER A 263 -19.35 -9.48 -5.02
CA SER A 263 -19.88 -10.67 -4.35
C SER A 263 -19.35 -10.84 -2.92
N MET A 264 -18.13 -10.38 -2.61
CA MET A 264 -17.58 -10.39 -1.25
C MET A 264 -18.24 -9.31 -0.36
N TYR A 265 -18.50 -8.13 -0.93
CA TYR A 265 -18.92 -6.95 -0.18
C TYR A 265 -20.13 -6.23 -0.82
N PRO A 266 -21.28 -6.91 -0.98
CA PRO A 266 -22.42 -6.38 -1.74
C PRO A 266 -23.10 -5.15 -1.12
N LYS A 267 -22.80 -4.85 0.16
CA LYS A 267 -23.28 -3.66 0.87
C LYS A 267 -22.30 -2.48 0.83
N VAL A 268 -21.06 -2.72 0.41
CA VAL A 268 -19.98 -1.71 0.38
C VAL A 268 -19.74 -1.22 -1.04
N PHE A 269 -19.80 -2.13 -2.02
CA PHE A 269 -19.48 -1.82 -3.40
C PHE A 269 -20.66 -2.10 -4.33
N ASP A 270 -20.81 -1.21 -5.31
CA ASP A 270 -21.63 -1.42 -6.48
C ASP A 270 -20.76 -1.47 -7.74
N ARG A 271 -21.27 -2.10 -8.80
CA ARG A 271 -20.53 -2.26 -10.06
C ARG A 271 -20.21 -0.93 -10.73
N SER A 272 -21.07 0.09 -10.61
CA SER A 272 -20.87 1.36 -11.29
C SER A 272 -19.70 2.11 -10.70
N SER A 273 -19.66 2.26 -9.36
CA SER A 273 -18.57 2.95 -8.66
C SER A 273 -17.24 2.24 -8.87
N LEU A 274 -17.20 0.90 -8.79
CA LEU A 274 -15.97 0.15 -9.03
C LEU A 274 -15.51 0.23 -10.49
N LYS A 275 -16.43 0.26 -11.46
CA LYS A 275 -16.06 0.48 -12.87
C LYS A 275 -15.44 1.85 -13.09
N THR A 276 -16.03 2.91 -12.51
CA THR A 276 -15.43 4.26 -12.55
C THR A 276 -14.04 4.28 -11.91
N TYR A 277 -13.88 3.60 -10.78
CA TYR A 277 -12.58 3.44 -10.12
C TYR A 277 -11.55 2.68 -10.99
N ILE A 278 -11.97 1.62 -11.71
CA ILE A 278 -11.11 0.90 -12.66
C ILE A 278 -10.68 1.79 -13.82
N ASP A 279 -11.62 2.55 -14.39
CA ASP A 279 -11.33 3.44 -15.51
C ASP A 279 -10.40 4.60 -15.07
N ASP A 280 -10.56 5.12 -13.85
CA ASP A 280 -9.62 6.07 -13.21
C ASP A 280 -8.22 5.47 -13.01
N LEU A 281 -8.13 4.25 -12.46
CA LEU A 281 -6.85 3.57 -12.26
C LEU A 281 -6.11 3.35 -13.58
N LEU A 282 -6.81 2.90 -14.62
CA LEU A 282 -6.21 2.71 -15.94
C LEU A 282 -5.71 4.04 -16.52
N PHE A 283 -6.46 5.13 -16.32
CA PHE A 283 -6.03 6.47 -16.71
C PHE A 283 -4.76 6.89 -15.97
N ARG A 284 -4.67 6.59 -14.67
CA ARG A 284 -3.48 6.88 -13.86
C ARG A 284 -2.28 6.00 -14.22
N PHE A 285 -2.49 4.72 -14.55
CA PHE A 285 -1.42 3.84 -15.04
C PHE A 285 -0.84 4.31 -16.39
N CYS A 286 -1.63 5.04 -17.20
CA CYS A 286 -1.16 5.67 -18.44
C CYS A 286 -0.27 6.91 -18.22
N ASN A 287 -0.02 7.33 -16.98
CA ASN A 287 0.76 8.53 -16.69
C ASN A 287 2.27 8.33 -16.89
N TYR A 288 2.78 8.72 -18.06
CA TYR A 288 4.22 8.67 -18.37
C TYR A 288 5.11 9.41 -17.37
N SER A 289 4.60 10.45 -16.71
CA SER A 289 5.37 11.27 -15.78
C SER A 289 5.71 10.55 -14.47
N LEU A 290 5.07 9.41 -14.17
CA LEU A 290 5.44 8.54 -13.06
C LEU A 290 6.67 7.68 -13.37
N GLY A 291 7.01 7.47 -14.66
CA GLY A 291 8.16 6.65 -15.03
C GLY A 291 8.07 5.20 -14.54
N ASP A 292 6.86 4.69 -14.31
CA ASP A 292 6.67 3.35 -13.76
C ASP A 292 7.10 2.28 -14.74
N THR A 293 8.15 1.55 -14.37
CA THR A 293 8.75 0.54 -15.24
C THR A 293 8.04 -0.80 -15.09
N VAL A 294 7.95 -1.53 -16.21
CA VAL A 294 7.48 -2.92 -16.27
C VAL A 294 8.26 -3.77 -15.27
N PHE A 295 9.58 -3.59 -15.18
CA PHE A 295 10.45 -4.25 -14.20
C PHE A 295 10.01 -3.99 -12.75
N ARG A 296 9.91 -2.70 -12.35
CA ARG A 296 9.58 -2.31 -10.96
C ARG A 296 8.21 -2.83 -10.55
N VAL A 297 7.25 -2.77 -11.47
CA VAL A 297 5.86 -3.15 -11.25
C VAL A 297 5.65 -4.66 -11.34
N GLY A 298 6.46 -5.40 -12.08
CA GLY A 298 6.33 -6.84 -12.25
C GLY A 298 7.13 -7.67 -11.24
N LYS A 299 8.31 -7.20 -10.80
CA LYS A 299 9.21 -7.95 -9.89
C LYS A 299 8.58 -8.35 -8.56
N ASP A 300 9.24 -9.18 -7.75
CA ASP A 300 8.73 -9.73 -6.47
C ASP A 300 7.60 -10.75 -6.71
N LEU A 301 7.89 -11.70 -7.60
CA LEU A 301 6.97 -12.72 -8.11
C LEU A 301 6.48 -13.65 -7.01
N ALA A 302 7.39 -14.15 -6.16
CA ALA A 302 7.05 -15.09 -5.09
C ALA A 302 5.98 -14.53 -4.14
N ARG A 303 6.05 -13.22 -3.82
CA ARG A 303 5.01 -12.57 -3.01
C ARG A 303 3.72 -12.37 -3.81
N LYS A 304 3.81 -11.86 -5.04
CA LYS A 304 2.63 -11.49 -5.86
C LYS A 304 1.80 -12.68 -6.32
N LEU A 305 2.41 -13.86 -6.41
CA LEU A 305 1.76 -15.10 -6.81
C LEU A 305 1.24 -15.91 -5.61
N ARG A 306 1.58 -15.51 -4.38
CA ARG A 306 1.19 -16.22 -3.15
C ARG A 306 -0.34 -16.35 -3.03
N PHE A 307 -0.78 -17.42 -2.35
CA PHE A 307 -2.18 -17.83 -2.22
C PHE A 307 -3.11 -16.72 -1.71
N ASP A 308 -2.61 -15.80 -0.88
CA ASP A 308 -3.34 -14.70 -0.23
C ASP A 308 -2.98 -13.31 -0.81
N ASP A 309 -2.28 -13.23 -1.95
CA ASP A 309 -1.99 -11.96 -2.64
C ASP A 309 -2.93 -11.76 -3.86
N ARG A 310 -2.66 -10.72 -4.64
CA ARG A 310 -3.54 -10.07 -5.62
C ARG A 310 -4.19 -10.95 -6.68
N PHE A 311 -3.56 -12.07 -7.05
CA PHE A 311 -4.07 -12.96 -8.07
C PHE A 311 -4.71 -14.18 -7.45
N PHE A 312 -3.93 -14.98 -6.72
CA PHE A 312 -4.40 -16.25 -6.20
C PHE A 312 -5.42 -16.07 -5.07
N GLY A 313 -5.34 -15.00 -4.28
CA GLY A 313 -6.37 -14.64 -3.31
C GLY A 313 -7.70 -14.30 -4.00
N GLY A 314 -7.64 -13.62 -5.15
CA GLY A 314 -8.82 -13.38 -6.00
C GLY A 314 -9.39 -14.68 -6.58
N ILE A 315 -8.53 -15.60 -7.04
CA ILE A 315 -8.92 -16.93 -7.54
C ILE A 315 -9.61 -17.74 -6.44
N LEU A 316 -9.08 -17.73 -5.21
CA LEU A 316 -9.70 -18.42 -4.07
C LEU A 316 -11.06 -17.82 -3.74
N ALA A 317 -11.15 -16.49 -3.68
CA ALA A 317 -12.41 -15.81 -3.41
C ALA A 317 -13.47 -16.09 -4.50
N ALA A 318 -13.06 -16.19 -5.77
CA ALA A 318 -13.92 -16.55 -6.89
C ALA A 318 -14.39 -18.01 -6.80
N GLU A 319 -13.47 -18.95 -6.52
CA GLU A 319 -13.78 -20.38 -6.41
C GLU A 319 -14.79 -20.65 -5.29
N GLU A 320 -14.62 -20.01 -4.13
CA GLU A 320 -15.55 -20.10 -2.99
C GLU A 320 -16.98 -19.63 -3.38
N ARG A 321 -17.09 -18.72 -4.34
CA ARG A 321 -18.36 -18.10 -4.78
C ARG A 321 -18.89 -18.66 -6.10
N GLY A 322 -18.21 -19.66 -6.69
CA GLY A 322 -18.59 -20.21 -7.99
C GLY A 322 -18.51 -19.20 -9.15
N LEU A 323 -17.64 -18.20 -9.05
CA LEU A 323 -17.45 -17.18 -10.07
C LEU A 323 -16.35 -17.57 -11.07
N ASP A 324 -16.45 -17.04 -12.29
CA ASP A 324 -15.39 -17.20 -13.28
C ASP A 324 -14.15 -16.36 -12.90
N TRP A 325 -12.98 -16.97 -13.06
CA TRP A 325 -11.66 -16.38 -12.79
C TRP A 325 -10.66 -16.63 -13.93
N SER A 326 -11.16 -16.97 -15.12
CA SER A 326 -10.37 -17.29 -16.32
C SER A 326 -9.32 -16.23 -16.71
N LEU A 327 -9.61 -14.94 -16.54
CA LEU A 327 -8.69 -13.85 -16.88
C LEU A 327 -7.64 -13.61 -15.80
N LEU A 328 -8.00 -13.80 -14.52
CA LEU A 328 -7.04 -13.80 -13.42
C LEU A 328 -6.03 -14.93 -13.61
N ARG A 329 -6.49 -16.13 -14.01
CA ARG A 329 -5.66 -17.29 -14.34
C ARG A 329 -4.64 -16.96 -15.44
N GLU A 330 -5.09 -16.39 -16.55
CA GLU A 330 -4.20 -16.04 -17.67
C GLU A 330 -3.12 -15.02 -17.27
N ALA A 331 -3.50 -14.00 -16.49
CA ALA A 331 -2.55 -13.02 -15.96
C ALA A 331 -1.56 -13.65 -14.98
N TYR A 332 -2.04 -14.56 -14.12
CA TYR A 332 -1.21 -15.31 -13.17
C TYR A 332 -0.17 -16.17 -13.88
N ILE A 333 -0.57 -16.96 -14.88
CA ILE A 333 0.35 -17.82 -15.66
C ILE A 333 1.35 -16.97 -16.43
N SER A 334 0.95 -15.79 -16.94
CA SER A 334 1.87 -14.90 -17.65
C SER A 334 3.06 -14.48 -16.79
N ALA A 335 2.91 -14.43 -15.47
CA ALA A 335 3.98 -14.13 -14.53
C ALA A 335 5.09 -15.20 -14.50
N PHE A 336 4.78 -16.46 -14.86
CA PHE A 336 5.75 -17.57 -14.82
C PHE A 336 6.87 -17.40 -15.85
N SER A 337 6.66 -16.56 -16.87
CA SER A 337 7.65 -16.22 -17.89
C SER A 337 8.18 -14.79 -17.74
N PHE A 338 7.86 -14.11 -16.64
CA PHE A 338 8.25 -12.71 -16.42
C PHE A 338 9.73 -12.59 -16.04
N CYS A 339 10.59 -12.53 -17.06
CA CYS A 339 12.03 -12.31 -16.93
C CYS A 339 12.44 -10.90 -17.38
N CYS A 340 11.70 -9.87 -16.96
CA CYS A 340 12.07 -8.50 -17.25
C CYS A 340 13.33 -8.11 -16.47
N GLU A 341 14.33 -7.60 -17.16
CA GLU A 341 15.54 -7.06 -16.54
C GLU A 341 15.34 -5.62 -16.07
N GLY A 342 16.05 -5.27 -15.00
CA GLY A 342 16.15 -3.92 -14.47
C GLY A 342 17.11 -3.04 -15.29
N PRO A 343 17.31 -1.79 -14.85
CA PRO A 343 18.22 -0.84 -15.51
C PRO A 343 19.68 -1.32 -15.59
N ASP A 344 20.09 -2.25 -14.72
CA ASP A 344 21.41 -2.87 -14.69
C ASP A 344 21.54 -4.08 -15.62
N GLY A 345 20.50 -4.40 -16.40
CA GLY A 345 20.46 -5.56 -17.29
C GLY A 345 20.33 -6.88 -16.55
N LYS A 346 19.88 -6.88 -15.29
CA LYS A 346 19.72 -8.09 -14.48
C LYS A 346 18.30 -8.28 -14.00
N LEU A 347 17.92 -9.53 -13.78
CA LEU A 347 16.70 -9.87 -13.05
C LEU A 347 16.83 -9.46 -11.59
N TYR A 348 15.70 -9.17 -10.96
CA TYR A 348 15.66 -9.06 -9.51
C TYR A 348 16.04 -10.42 -8.91
N GLU A 349 17.12 -10.49 -8.12
CA GLU A 349 17.70 -11.77 -7.68
C GLU A 349 16.69 -12.73 -7.03
N PRO A 350 15.78 -12.30 -6.13
CA PRO A 350 14.73 -13.18 -5.61
C PRO A 350 13.84 -13.78 -6.68
N ASP A 351 13.52 -13.03 -7.73
CA ASP A 351 12.70 -13.54 -8.86
C ASP A 351 13.49 -14.52 -9.72
N ARG A 352 14.79 -14.27 -9.93
CA ARG A 352 15.66 -15.22 -10.66
C ARG A 352 15.68 -16.58 -9.96
N LEU A 353 15.86 -16.59 -8.64
CA LEU A 353 15.85 -17.82 -7.84
C LEU A 353 14.48 -18.50 -7.88
N PHE A 354 13.40 -17.73 -7.73
CA PHE A 354 12.04 -18.23 -7.81
C PHE A 354 11.73 -18.87 -9.17
N LEU A 355 12.11 -18.21 -10.27
CA LEU A 355 11.88 -18.71 -11.64
C LEU A 355 12.71 -19.96 -11.95
N ASN A 356 13.95 -20.05 -11.46
CA ASN A 356 14.76 -21.27 -11.62
C ASN A 356 14.07 -22.46 -10.95
N LEU A 357 13.63 -22.33 -9.70
CA LEU A 357 12.90 -23.37 -8.98
C LEU A 357 11.57 -23.70 -9.67
N LEU A 358 10.83 -22.70 -10.14
CA LEU A 358 9.58 -22.88 -10.86
C LEU A 358 9.78 -23.66 -12.18
N ASN A 359 10.90 -23.44 -12.88
CA ASN A 359 11.24 -24.12 -14.13
C ASN A 359 11.67 -25.58 -13.92
N GLU A 360 12.30 -25.88 -12.77
CA GLU A 360 12.64 -27.25 -12.35
C GLU A 360 11.42 -28.02 -11.80
N THR A 361 10.39 -27.29 -11.36
CA THR A 361 9.16 -27.87 -10.82
C THR A 361 8.35 -28.54 -11.94
N LYS A 362 7.84 -29.75 -11.67
CA LYS A 362 6.95 -30.46 -12.58
C LYS A 362 5.76 -29.58 -12.94
N PHE A 363 5.33 -29.68 -14.18
CA PHE A 363 4.26 -28.89 -14.76
C PHE A 363 3.02 -28.80 -13.85
N GLU A 364 2.55 -29.94 -13.36
CA GLU A 364 1.34 -30.09 -12.56
C GLU A 364 1.47 -29.46 -11.16
N GLN A 365 2.71 -29.19 -10.73
CA GLN A 365 3.08 -28.66 -9.42
C GLN A 365 3.44 -27.16 -9.45
N LYS A 366 3.55 -26.55 -10.64
CA LYS A 366 3.96 -25.14 -10.76
C LYS A 366 3.03 -24.20 -10.01
N VAL A 367 1.72 -24.43 -10.08
CA VAL A 367 0.73 -23.62 -9.37
C VAL A 367 0.82 -23.83 -7.86
N TYR A 368 1.02 -25.06 -7.39
CA TYR A 368 1.21 -25.38 -5.98
C TYR A 368 2.41 -24.61 -5.41
N PHE A 369 3.54 -24.68 -6.10
CA PHE A 369 4.77 -23.99 -5.73
C PHE A 369 4.61 -22.46 -5.79
N ALA A 370 4.12 -21.92 -6.91
CA ALA A 370 4.01 -20.48 -7.11
C ALA A 370 3.04 -19.81 -6.12
N SER A 371 1.94 -20.49 -5.79
CA SER A 371 0.98 -20.01 -4.78
C SER A 371 1.48 -20.18 -3.35
N CYS A 372 2.61 -20.90 -3.15
CA CYS A 372 3.08 -21.31 -1.84
C CYS A 372 1.96 -22.03 -1.06
N TRP A 373 1.25 -22.93 -1.73
CA TRP A 373 0.05 -23.59 -1.19
C TRP A 373 0.33 -24.33 0.13
N GLU A 374 1.53 -24.90 0.28
CA GLU A 374 2.00 -25.56 1.50
C GLU A 374 1.86 -24.71 2.77
N LYS A 375 1.90 -23.37 2.65
CA LYS A 375 1.77 -22.42 3.78
C LYS A 375 0.37 -21.86 3.93
N SER A 376 -0.58 -22.26 3.08
CA SER A 376 -1.94 -21.73 3.10
C SER A 376 -2.78 -22.24 4.25
N GLY A 377 -2.51 -23.46 4.73
CA GLY A 377 -3.40 -24.17 5.66
C GLY A 377 -4.75 -24.57 5.04
N LEU A 378 -4.92 -24.39 3.72
CA LEU A 378 -6.16 -24.69 3.02
C LEU A 378 -6.23 -26.16 2.54
N PRO A 379 -7.44 -26.73 2.39
CA PRO A 379 -7.61 -28.13 2.00
C PRO A 379 -7.03 -28.48 0.62
N LEU A 380 -6.40 -29.65 0.49
CA LEU A 380 -5.79 -30.08 -0.78
C LEU A 380 -6.81 -30.28 -1.90
N ASP A 381 -8.03 -30.72 -1.59
CA ASP A 381 -9.10 -30.91 -2.56
C ASP A 381 -9.54 -29.58 -3.20
N LEU A 382 -9.46 -28.46 -2.45
CA LEU A 382 -9.68 -27.12 -3.01
C LEU A 382 -8.59 -26.78 -4.03
N TYR A 383 -7.33 -27.05 -3.71
CA TYR A 383 -6.23 -26.87 -4.65
C TYR A 383 -6.43 -27.71 -5.91
N GLU A 384 -6.77 -28.99 -5.78
CA GLU A 384 -6.96 -29.89 -6.93
C GLU A 384 -8.05 -29.37 -7.88
N ARG A 385 -9.18 -28.89 -7.34
CA ARG A 385 -10.26 -28.27 -8.16
C ARG A 385 -9.77 -27.04 -8.92
N ILE A 386 -8.97 -26.20 -8.29
CA ILE A 386 -8.39 -25.00 -8.92
C ILE A 386 -7.35 -25.42 -9.96
N ASN A 387 -6.45 -26.34 -9.62
CA ASN A 387 -5.31 -26.75 -10.45
C ASN A 387 -5.74 -27.38 -11.79
N VAL A 388 -6.83 -28.17 -11.79
CA VAL A 388 -7.39 -28.72 -13.04
C VAL A 388 -7.74 -27.62 -14.04
N LYS A 389 -8.20 -26.46 -13.58
CA LYS A 389 -8.52 -25.31 -14.44
C LYS A 389 -7.24 -24.61 -14.96
N PHE A 390 -6.06 -24.84 -14.39
CA PHE A 390 -4.80 -24.29 -14.89
C PHE A 390 -4.15 -25.13 -15.99
N MET A 391 -4.35 -26.45 -15.98
CA MET A 391 -3.64 -27.39 -16.86
C MET A 391 -3.68 -27.03 -18.36
N PRO A 392 -4.82 -26.61 -18.96
CA PRO A 392 -4.88 -26.35 -20.40
C PRO A 392 -4.04 -25.17 -20.90
N LEU A 393 -3.52 -24.33 -20.01
CA LEU A 393 -2.77 -23.11 -20.34
C LEU A 393 -1.29 -23.19 -20.01
N LEU A 394 -0.88 -24.23 -19.29
CA LEU A 394 0.52 -24.43 -18.94
C LEU A 394 1.26 -25.21 -20.05
N ASP A 395 0.53 -25.98 -20.87
CA ASP A 395 0.99 -26.70 -22.07
C ASP A 395 1.27 -25.71 -23.21
#